data_AF-A0A1Z4QTU3-F1
#
_entry.id   AF-A0A1Z4QTU3-F1
#
_cell.length_a   1.000
_cell.length_b   1.000
_cell.length_c   1.000
_cell.angle_alpha   90.00
_cell.angle_beta   90.00
_cell.angle_gamma   90.00
#
_symmetry.space_group_name_H-M   'P 1'
#
loop_
_entity.id
_entity.type
_entity.pdbx_description
1 polymer ?
#
loop_
_entity_poly.entity_id
_entity_poly.type
_entity_poly.pdbx_seq_one_letter_code
_entity_poly.pdbx_strand_id
1 'polypeptide(L)'
;MPLVFVHGVNVRRDKNAGRGVSYDDDVNNRNALFQKFLLKEIVPDPQKVTILNPYWGDYGVKFAWDKKSLPQSAIEELGSEDELPLILLNQIQLEQELNSDTVLLQVAKKSIADVIDLLWAVSAEDVDESQAEDLADLAVRAVDYAKHNPHPHWLNNIRNDDQLLRDLQEEIDNWQPQGTNSNAEDSPQWEVLGSDGNWNSISRGASRIKSAVISLVGRPVTNNIRGVLK
;
A
#
# COMPACT_ATOMS: atom_id res chain seq x y z
N MET A 1 -0.01 -24.53 -12.53
CA MET A 1 1.36 -24.00 -12.26
C MET A 1 1.30 -23.30 -10.92
N PRO A 2 2.20 -23.57 -9.96
CA PRO A 2 2.19 -22.89 -8.66
C PRO A 2 2.87 -21.51 -8.75
N LEU A 3 2.42 -20.58 -7.91
CA LEU A 3 3.14 -19.33 -7.60
C LEU A 3 3.97 -19.56 -6.34
N VAL A 4 5.26 -19.21 -6.35
CA VAL A 4 6.13 -19.32 -5.17
C VAL A 4 6.66 -17.95 -4.82
N PHE A 5 6.33 -17.45 -3.63
CA PHE A 5 6.87 -16.20 -3.09
C PHE A 5 7.92 -16.51 -2.02
N VAL A 6 9.11 -15.94 -2.18
CA VAL A 6 10.24 -16.14 -1.26
C VAL A 6 10.50 -14.84 -0.51
N HIS A 7 10.28 -14.86 0.80
CA HIS A 7 10.57 -13.73 1.68
C HIS A 7 12.06 -13.69 2.08
N GLY A 8 12.54 -12.56 2.62
CA GLY A 8 13.95 -12.40 3.05
C GLY A 8 14.30 -13.10 4.38
N VAL A 9 15.60 -13.24 4.67
CA VAL A 9 16.18 -13.94 5.86
C VAL A 9 15.70 -13.39 7.22
N ASN A 10 15.29 -12.12 7.28
CA ASN A 10 15.01 -11.40 8.53
C ASN A 10 13.53 -11.39 8.90
N VAL A 11 12.67 -12.04 8.12
CA VAL A 11 11.25 -12.16 8.43
C VAL A 11 11.07 -13.08 9.62
N ARG A 12 10.22 -12.70 10.58
CA ARG A 12 9.92 -13.47 11.79
C ARG A 12 8.41 -13.66 11.88
N ARG A 13 7.99 -14.84 12.34
CA ARG A 13 6.57 -15.15 12.53
C ARG A 13 6.04 -14.57 13.84
N ASP A 14 6.90 -14.35 14.82
CA ASP A 14 6.54 -13.74 16.11
C ASP A 14 6.12 -12.26 15.93
N LYS A 15 4.89 -11.94 16.36
CA LYS A 15 4.32 -10.58 16.39
C LYS A 15 5.15 -9.61 17.23
N ASN A 16 5.92 -10.09 18.20
CA ASN A 16 6.75 -9.26 19.07
C ASN A 16 8.14 -8.95 18.48
N ALA A 17 8.47 -9.48 17.29
CA ALA A 17 9.78 -9.32 16.68
C ALA A 17 10.00 -7.95 15.99
N GLY A 18 9.09 -7.00 16.20
CA GLY A 18 9.23 -5.60 15.78
C GLY A 18 8.56 -5.24 14.45
N ARG A 19 7.64 -6.07 13.94
CA ARG A 19 6.72 -5.69 12.86
C ARG A 19 5.32 -5.51 13.43
N GLY A 20 4.62 -4.44 13.03
CA GLY A 20 3.25 -4.17 13.48
C GLY A 20 2.24 -5.26 13.10
N VAL A 21 2.58 -6.14 12.15
CA VAL A 21 1.73 -7.18 11.57
C VAL A 21 2.46 -8.53 11.55
N SER A 22 1.76 -9.66 11.72
CA SER A 22 2.42 -10.98 11.70
C SER A 22 2.78 -11.44 10.30
N TYR A 23 3.75 -12.36 10.20
CA TYR A 23 4.08 -13.02 8.94
C TYR A 23 2.86 -13.65 8.26
N ASP A 24 1.98 -14.28 9.04
CA ASP A 24 0.83 -15.00 8.47
C ASP A 24 -0.22 -13.99 7.92
N ASP A 25 -0.41 -12.84 8.59
CA ASP A 25 -1.25 -11.74 8.09
C ASP A 25 -0.69 -11.17 6.76
N ASP A 26 0.62 -10.91 6.68
CA ASP A 26 1.29 -10.44 5.45
C ASP A 26 1.18 -11.47 4.30
N VAL A 27 1.31 -12.77 4.62
CA VAL A 27 1.08 -13.85 3.65
C VAL A 27 -0.35 -13.82 3.11
N ASN A 28 -1.34 -13.62 3.99
CA ASN A 28 -2.74 -13.59 3.60
C ASN A 28 -3.06 -12.39 2.71
N ASN A 29 -2.66 -11.18 3.11
CA ASN A 29 -2.83 -9.97 2.30
C ASN A 29 -2.22 -10.12 0.91
N ARG A 30 -0.97 -10.58 0.85
CA ARG A 30 -0.27 -10.77 -0.43
C ARG A 30 -0.93 -11.84 -1.29
N ASN A 31 -1.38 -12.95 -0.70
CA ASN A 31 -2.06 -14.01 -1.46
C ASN A 31 -3.38 -13.52 -2.06
N ALA A 32 -4.17 -12.75 -1.30
CA ALA A 32 -5.40 -12.15 -1.80
C ALA A 32 -5.11 -11.22 -3.00
N LEU A 33 -4.09 -10.37 -2.89
CA LEU A 33 -3.65 -9.51 -4.00
C LEU A 33 -3.16 -10.34 -5.21
N PHE A 34 -2.38 -11.40 -5.00
CA PHE A 34 -1.96 -12.27 -6.10
C PHE A 34 -3.14 -12.90 -6.82
N GLN A 35 -4.14 -13.40 -6.10
CA GLN A 35 -5.30 -14.05 -6.70
C GLN A 35 -6.20 -13.05 -7.45
N LYS A 36 -6.45 -11.87 -6.85
CA LYS A 36 -7.39 -10.89 -7.41
C LYS A 36 -6.79 -10.02 -8.51
N PHE A 37 -5.47 -9.81 -8.51
CA PHE A 37 -4.77 -9.03 -9.52
C PHE A 37 -3.87 -9.85 -10.42
N LEU A 38 -2.73 -10.30 -9.85
CA LEU A 38 -1.62 -10.80 -10.65
C LEU A 38 -2.03 -12.02 -11.47
N LEU A 39 -2.69 -12.97 -10.83
CA LEU A 39 -3.00 -14.26 -11.43
C LEU A 39 -4.18 -14.19 -12.41
N LYS A 40 -5.12 -13.24 -12.25
CA LYS A 40 -6.24 -13.04 -13.21
C LYS A 40 -5.75 -12.80 -14.64
N GLU A 41 -4.61 -12.13 -14.79
CA GLU A 41 -4.04 -11.80 -16.10
C GLU A 41 -3.13 -12.91 -16.67
N ILE A 42 -2.79 -13.91 -15.84
CA ILE A 42 -1.79 -14.94 -16.19
C ILE A 42 -2.44 -16.32 -16.38
N VAL A 43 -3.48 -16.63 -15.60
CA VAL A 43 -4.13 -17.95 -15.61
C VAL A 43 -5.66 -17.88 -15.75
N PRO A 44 -6.31 -18.90 -16.34
CA PRO A 44 -7.77 -18.90 -16.49
C PRO A 44 -8.55 -19.00 -15.17
N ASP A 45 -7.96 -19.63 -14.15
CA ASP A 45 -8.61 -19.84 -12.85
C ASP A 45 -7.61 -19.52 -11.71
N PRO A 46 -7.54 -18.24 -11.28
CA PRO A 46 -6.62 -17.79 -10.24
C PRO A 46 -6.82 -18.47 -8.89
N GLN A 47 -8.06 -18.83 -8.53
CA GLN A 47 -8.38 -19.44 -7.24
C GLN A 47 -7.85 -20.87 -7.12
N LYS A 48 -7.66 -21.55 -8.25
CA LYS A 48 -7.05 -22.90 -8.28
C LYS A 48 -5.53 -22.89 -8.29
N VAL A 49 -4.88 -21.73 -8.36
CA VAL A 49 -3.42 -21.65 -8.29
C VAL A 49 -2.96 -21.88 -6.87
N THR A 50 -2.12 -22.91 -6.68
CA THR A 50 -1.41 -23.10 -5.42
C THR A 50 -0.38 -21.99 -5.24
N ILE A 51 -0.53 -21.19 -4.19
CA ILE A 51 0.45 -20.18 -3.78
C ILE A 51 1.26 -20.74 -2.61
N LEU A 52 2.58 -20.84 -2.79
CA LEU A 52 3.50 -21.33 -1.78
C LEU A 52 4.30 -20.15 -1.22
N ASN A 53 4.31 -20.04 0.11
CA ASN A 53 5.12 -19.06 0.85
C ASN A 53 6.05 -19.84 1.81
N PRO A 54 7.15 -20.44 1.31
CA PRO A 54 8.06 -21.22 2.15
C PRO A 54 8.60 -20.36 3.28
N TYR A 55 8.29 -20.74 4.52
CA TYR A 55 8.77 -20.03 5.69
C TYR A 55 10.13 -20.55 6.13
N TRP A 56 11.11 -19.66 6.19
CA TRP A 56 12.49 -20.01 6.58
C TRP A 56 13.12 -18.99 7.55
N GLY A 57 12.33 -18.02 8.01
CA GLY A 57 12.81 -16.90 8.83
C GLY A 57 13.49 -17.33 10.14
N ASP A 58 12.92 -18.31 10.84
CA ASP A 58 13.45 -18.83 12.11
C ASP A 58 14.70 -19.70 11.95
N TYR A 59 14.94 -20.19 10.73
CA TYR A 59 16.15 -20.93 10.35
C TYR A 59 17.23 -20.02 9.75
N GLY A 60 16.92 -18.74 9.56
CA GLY A 60 17.84 -17.72 9.11
C GLY A 60 18.82 -17.29 10.19
N VAL A 61 19.28 -16.04 10.10
CA VAL A 61 20.32 -15.54 11.00
C VAL A 61 19.81 -15.45 12.45
N LYS A 62 20.54 -16.05 13.39
CA LYS A 62 20.40 -15.76 14.82
C LYS A 62 21.41 -14.67 15.16
N PHE A 63 20.91 -13.49 15.50
CA PHE A 63 21.78 -12.37 15.85
C PHE A 63 22.49 -12.65 17.18
N ALA A 64 23.80 -12.43 17.23
CA ALA A 64 24.55 -12.53 18.47
C ALA A 64 23.95 -11.56 19.51
N TRP A 65 23.80 -12.06 20.74
CA TRP A 65 23.25 -11.30 21.88
C TRP A 65 21.89 -10.66 21.63
N ASP A 66 21.01 -11.26 20.81
CA ASP A 66 19.65 -10.76 20.54
C ASP A 66 19.65 -9.28 20.11
N LYS A 67 20.60 -8.90 19.25
CA LYS A 67 20.76 -7.51 18.78
C LYS A 67 21.14 -6.50 19.88
N LYS A 68 21.51 -6.92 21.10
CA LYS A 68 21.95 -6.01 22.19
C LYS A 68 23.21 -5.22 21.88
N SER A 69 24.02 -5.68 20.93
CA SER A 69 25.19 -4.96 20.42
C SER A 69 24.85 -3.94 19.33
N LEU A 70 23.60 -3.91 18.83
CA LEU A 70 23.14 -2.83 17.97
C LEU A 70 22.96 -1.56 18.81
N PRO A 71 23.49 -0.41 18.37
CA PRO A 71 23.23 0.87 19.03
C PRO A 71 21.72 1.06 19.24
N GLN A 72 21.28 1.28 20.48
CA GLN A 72 19.84 1.50 20.75
C GLN A 72 19.35 2.87 20.28
N SER A 73 20.23 3.73 19.79
CA SER A 73 19.90 5.02 19.22
C SER A 73 20.88 5.38 18.10
N ALA A 74 20.39 6.17 17.13
CA ALA A 74 21.16 6.68 15.99
C ALA A 74 21.68 5.62 15.00
N ILE A 75 20.92 4.54 14.78
CA ILE A 75 21.14 3.67 13.61
C ILE A 75 20.39 4.26 12.42
N GLU A 76 21.08 4.43 11.31
CA GLU A 76 20.47 4.58 9.99
C GLU A 76 19.92 3.21 9.60
N GLU A 77 18.60 3.03 9.75
CA GLU A 77 17.92 1.81 9.31
C GLU A 77 17.80 1.84 7.80
N LEU A 78 18.39 0.87 7.11
CA LEU A 78 18.17 0.68 5.68
C LEU A 78 16.91 -0.19 5.51
N GLY A 79 15.79 0.43 5.13
CA GLY A 79 14.52 -0.24 4.85
C GLY A 79 13.62 -0.44 6.08
N SER A 80 13.47 0.58 6.93
CA SER A 80 12.44 0.54 7.98
C SER A 80 11.03 0.62 7.38
N GLU A 81 10.00 0.16 8.11
CA GLU A 81 8.59 0.19 7.66
C GLU A 81 8.12 1.62 7.33
N ASP A 82 8.80 2.65 7.83
CA ASP A 82 8.52 4.06 7.53
C ASP A 82 9.18 4.55 6.22
N GLU A 83 10.07 3.76 5.61
CA GLU A 83 10.74 4.12 4.34
C GLU A 83 10.00 3.66 3.10
N LEU A 84 9.11 2.66 3.20
CA LEU A 84 8.36 2.14 2.05
C LEU A 84 7.61 3.27 1.30
N PRO A 85 6.88 4.19 1.98
CA PRO A 85 6.26 5.30 1.28
C PRO A 85 7.25 6.17 0.48
N LEU A 86 8.45 6.43 1.01
CA LEU A 86 9.46 7.23 0.31
C LEU A 86 10.10 6.47 -0.85
N ILE A 87 10.34 5.17 -0.70
CA ILE A 87 10.85 4.32 -1.78
C ILE A 87 9.86 4.31 -2.94
N LEU A 88 8.57 4.10 -2.66
CA LEU A 88 7.52 4.10 -3.67
C LEU A 88 7.36 5.47 -4.33
N LEU A 89 7.35 6.57 -3.55
CA LEU A 89 7.31 7.92 -4.10
C LEU A 89 8.49 8.24 -5.02
N ASN A 90 9.70 7.77 -4.69
CA ASN A 90 10.89 7.96 -5.53
C ASN A 90 10.78 7.25 -6.88
N GLN A 91 10.04 6.13 -6.96
CA GLN A 91 9.80 5.41 -8.22
C GLN A 91 8.88 6.18 -9.16
N ILE A 92 7.97 7.00 -8.61
CA ILE A 92 6.98 7.77 -9.37
C ILE A 92 7.62 8.99 -10.07
N GLN A 93 8.89 9.34 -9.79
CA GLN A 93 9.63 10.42 -10.47
C GLN A 93 8.83 11.74 -10.53
N LEU A 94 8.53 12.31 -9.36
CA LEU A 94 7.86 13.60 -9.27
C LEU A 94 8.85 14.74 -9.62
N GLU A 95 8.41 15.67 -10.46
CA GLU A 95 9.24 16.81 -10.92
C GLU A 95 9.24 17.99 -9.94
N GLN A 96 8.25 18.04 -9.04
CA GLN A 96 8.05 19.14 -8.10
C GLN A 96 8.61 18.80 -6.71
N GLU A 97 8.93 19.82 -5.92
CA GLU A 97 9.26 19.62 -4.52
C GLU A 97 8.07 18.98 -3.78
N LEU A 98 8.37 17.95 -2.99
CA LEU A 98 7.37 17.22 -2.23
C LEU A 98 6.79 18.13 -1.15
N ASN A 99 5.47 18.17 -1.10
CA ASN A 99 4.72 18.86 -0.06
C ASN A 99 3.78 17.86 0.62
N SER A 100 3.83 17.78 1.94
CA SER A 100 3.04 16.82 2.71
C SER A 100 1.52 16.96 2.56
N ASP A 101 1.03 18.15 2.18
CA ASP A 101 -0.40 18.41 2.03
C ASP A 101 -0.93 18.09 0.63
N THR A 102 -0.02 17.95 -0.35
CA THR A 102 -0.35 17.78 -1.77
C THR A 102 0.41 16.66 -2.47
N VAL A 103 1.17 15.83 -1.76
CA VAL A 103 2.01 14.79 -2.37
C VAL A 103 1.16 13.77 -3.14
N LEU A 104 0.03 13.34 -2.59
CA LEU A 104 -0.86 12.42 -3.30
C LEU A 104 -1.51 13.10 -4.50
N LEU A 105 -1.86 14.38 -4.37
CA LEU A 105 -2.37 15.18 -5.49
C LEU A 105 -1.34 15.34 -6.62
N GLN A 106 -0.06 15.52 -6.27
CA GLN A 106 1.03 15.59 -7.25
C GLN A 106 1.14 14.27 -8.02
N VAL A 107 1.08 13.13 -7.32
CA VAL A 107 1.06 11.79 -7.95
C VAL A 107 -0.18 11.63 -8.84
N ALA A 108 -1.37 11.93 -8.31
CA ALA A 108 -2.64 11.76 -9.04
C ALA A 108 -2.69 12.58 -10.33
N LYS A 109 -2.13 13.81 -10.32
CA LYS A 109 -2.04 14.67 -11.52
C LYS A 109 -1.14 14.09 -12.61
N LYS A 110 -0.15 13.28 -12.24
CA LYS A 110 0.68 12.54 -13.20
C LYS A 110 -0.06 11.31 -13.71
N SER A 111 -0.62 10.53 -12.79
CA SER A 111 -1.32 9.29 -13.08
C SER A 111 -2.24 8.94 -11.92
N ILE A 112 -3.55 8.84 -12.20
CA ILE A 112 -4.52 8.36 -11.20
C ILE A 112 -4.27 6.88 -10.84
N ALA A 113 -3.70 6.11 -11.77
CA ALA A 113 -3.31 4.72 -11.49
C ALA A 113 -2.15 4.67 -10.48
N ASP A 114 -1.16 5.56 -10.60
CA ASP A 114 0.00 5.57 -9.71
C ASP A 114 -0.38 5.95 -8.27
N VAL A 115 -1.35 6.85 -8.08
CA VAL A 115 -1.82 7.20 -6.73
C VAL A 115 -2.60 6.05 -6.10
N ILE A 116 -3.38 5.31 -6.89
CA ILE A 116 -4.10 4.12 -6.43
C ILE A 116 -3.08 3.02 -6.07
N ASP A 117 -2.13 2.71 -6.94
CA ASP A 117 -1.09 1.73 -6.65
C ASP A 117 -0.31 2.09 -5.38
N LEU A 118 0.07 3.37 -5.23
CA LEU A 118 0.78 3.86 -4.04
C LEU A 118 -0.04 3.69 -2.77
N LEU A 119 -1.31 4.09 -2.78
CA LEU A 119 -2.20 4.00 -1.62
C LEU A 119 -2.37 2.54 -1.18
N TRP A 120 -2.62 1.63 -2.12
CA TRP A 120 -2.81 0.22 -1.80
C TRP A 120 -1.52 -0.49 -1.39
N ALA A 121 -0.38 -0.15 -2.01
CA ALA A 121 0.90 -0.70 -1.62
C ALA A 121 1.28 -0.34 -0.17
N VAL A 122 1.03 0.90 0.25
CA VAL A 122 1.31 1.33 1.63
C VAL A 122 0.27 0.78 2.61
N SER A 123 -0.99 0.70 2.21
CA SER A 123 -2.06 0.21 3.09
C SER A 123 -2.02 -1.29 3.33
N ALA A 124 -1.54 -2.09 2.37
CA ALA A 124 -1.47 -3.54 2.52
C ALA A 124 -0.55 -4.02 3.66
N GLU A 125 0.36 -3.16 4.15
CA GLU A 125 1.26 -3.47 5.26
C GLU A 125 0.59 -3.46 6.65
N ASP A 126 -0.56 -2.79 6.81
CA ASP A 126 -1.21 -2.54 8.11
C ASP A 126 -2.65 -3.12 8.15
N VAL A 127 -2.88 -4.16 7.35
CA VAL A 127 -4.18 -4.81 7.22
C VAL A 127 -4.12 -6.20 7.86
N ASP A 128 -5.13 -6.54 8.65
CA ASP A 128 -5.26 -7.87 9.24
C ASP A 128 -5.91 -8.86 8.26
N GLU A 129 -5.80 -10.16 8.56
CA GLU A 129 -6.37 -11.22 7.72
C GLU A 129 -7.87 -11.02 7.43
N SER A 130 -8.64 -10.44 8.36
CA SER A 130 -10.08 -10.27 8.20
C SER A 130 -10.44 -9.19 7.17
N GLN A 131 -9.54 -8.26 6.91
CA GLN A 131 -9.70 -7.13 6.00
C GLN A 131 -8.97 -7.34 4.65
N ALA A 132 -8.15 -8.39 4.53
CA ALA A 132 -7.32 -8.68 3.37
C ALA A 132 -8.13 -8.78 2.07
N GLU A 133 -9.19 -9.59 2.10
CA GLU A 133 -10.06 -9.86 0.95
C GLU A 133 -10.80 -8.61 0.50
N ASP A 134 -11.33 -7.85 1.46
CA ASP A 134 -12.12 -6.65 1.21
C ASP A 134 -11.25 -5.51 0.66
N LEU A 135 -10.04 -5.33 1.19
CA LEU A 135 -9.06 -4.38 0.64
C LEU A 135 -8.71 -4.74 -0.82
N ALA A 136 -8.53 -6.03 -1.10
CA ALA A 136 -8.21 -6.51 -2.43
C ALA A 136 -9.38 -6.36 -3.42
N ASP A 137 -10.63 -6.54 -2.99
CA ASP A 137 -11.81 -6.25 -3.84
C ASP A 137 -11.94 -4.76 -4.14
N LEU A 138 -11.75 -3.89 -3.13
CA LEU A 138 -11.79 -2.45 -3.33
C LEU A 138 -10.68 -1.98 -4.29
N ALA A 139 -9.50 -2.60 -4.19
CA ALA A 139 -8.40 -2.34 -5.10
C ALA A 139 -8.80 -2.65 -6.55
N VAL A 140 -9.46 -3.80 -6.80
CA VAL A 140 -9.88 -4.19 -8.15
C VAL A 140 -10.81 -3.12 -8.73
N ARG A 141 -11.63 -2.49 -7.88
CA ARG A 141 -12.50 -1.37 -8.25
C ARG A 141 -11.72 -0.15 -8.65
N ALA A 142 -10.79 0.22 -7.79
CA ALA A 142 -9.96 1.41 -7.95
C ALA A 142 -9.16 1.33 -9.26
N VAL A 143 -8.56 0.17 -9.54
CA VAL A 143 -7.80 -0.06 -10.77
C VAL A 143 -8.70 -0.07 -12.01
N ASP A 144 -9.87 -0.70 -11.94
CA ASP A 144 -10.83 -0.66 -13.05
C ASP A 144 -11.35 0.76 -13.34
N TYR A 145 -11.64 1.52 -12.29
CA TYR A 145 -11.99 2.94 -12.36
C TYR A 145 -10.88 3.75 -13.06
N ALA A 146 -9.63 3.61 -12.62
CA ALA A 146 -8.50 4.34 -13.19
C ALA A 146 -8.22 3.99 -14.66
N LYS A 147 -8.42 2.72 -15.05
CA LYS A 147 -8.29 2.28 -16.45
C LYS A 147 -9.29 3.00 -17.36
N HIS A 148 -10.52 3.18 -16.89
CA HIS A 148 -11.58 3.84 -17.68
C HIS A 148 -11.59 5.37 -17.53
N ASN A 149 -11.00 5.90 -16.46
CA ASN A 149 -10.94 7.33 -16.15
C ASN A 149 -9.48 7.78 -15.91
N PRO A 150 -8.58 7.70 -16.91
CA PRO A 150 -7.15 8.01 -16.71
C PRO A 150 -6.90 9.48 -16.38
N HIS A 151 -7.80 10.38 -16.79
CA HIS A 151 -7.74 11.82 -16.53
C HIS A 151 -9.10 12.31 -16.01
N PRO A 152 -9.46 11.99 -14.76
CA PRO A 152 -10.77 12.33 -14.23
C PRO A 152 -10.97 13.85 -14.17
N HIS A 153 -12.14 14.33 -14.60
CA HIS A 153 -12.41 15.77 -14.65
C HIS A 153 -12.44 16.43 -13.26
N TRP A 154 -12.89 15.72 -12.22
CA TRP A 154 -12.95 16.22 -10.84
C TRP A 154 -11.57 16.60 -10.29
N LEU A 155 -10.51 15.93 -10.75
CA LEU A 155 -9.12 16.16 -10.34
C LEU A 155 -8.66 17.61 -10.55
N ASN A 156 -9.24 18.32 -11.51
CA ASN A 156 -8.91 19.72 -11.80
C ASN A 156 -9.29 20.69 -10.67
N ASN A 157 -10.27 20.32 -9.84
CA ASN A 157 -10.79 21.19 -8.79
C ASN A 157 -10.18 20.93 -7.40
N ILE A 158 -9.35 19.90 -7.29
CA ILE A 158 -8.75 19.47 -6.02
C ILE A 158 -7.57 20.33 -5.65
N ARG A 159 -7.50 20.67 -4.36
CA ARG A 159 -6.46 21.53 -3.80
C ARG A 159 -5.48 20.81 -2.88
N ASN A 160 -5.88 19.69 -2.28
CA ASN A 160 -5.06 18.96 -1.31
C ASN A 160 -5.41 17.47 -1.27
N ASP A 161 -4.58 16.72 -0.56
CA ASP A 161 -4.69 15.27 -0.43
C ASP A 161 -5.98 14.83 0.29
N ASP A 162 -6.53 15.64 1.20
CA ASP A 162 -7.77 15.28 1.89
C ASP A 162 -9.00 15.39 0.98
N GLN A 163 -9.02 16.41 0.11
CA GLN A 163 -10.02 16.50 -0.96
C GLN A 163 -9.84 15.37 -1.97
N LEU A 164 -8.60 15.05 -2.35
CA LEU A 164 -8.31 13.92 -3.22
C LEU A 164 -8.89 12.62 -2.68
N LEU A 165 -8.61 12.28 -1.42
CA LEU A 165 -9.07 11.01 -0.84
C LEU A 165 -10.60 10.92 -0.76
N ARG A 166 -11.27 12.01 -0.39
CA ARG A 166 -12.75 12.05 -0.32
C ARG A 166 -13.38 11.89 -1.70
N ASP A 167 -12.92 12.66 -2.68
CA ASP A 167 -13.49 12.63 -4.02
C ASP A 167 -13.16 11.29 -4.71
N LEU A 168 -11.95 10.75 -4.49
CA LEU A 168 -11.57 9.41 -4.98
C LEU A 168 -12.45 8.32 -4.36
N GLN A 169 -12.74 8.41 -3.06
CA GLN A 169 -13.66 7.49 -2.40
C GLN A 169 -15.05 7.55 -3.02
N GLU A 170 -15.62 8.74 -3.16
CA GLU A 170 -16.95 8.92 -3.75
C GLU A 170 -17.02 8.36 -5.18
N GLU A 171 -15.99 8.61 -5.98
CA GLU A 171 -15.92 8.17 -7.38
C GLU A 171 -15.78 6.65 -7.51
N ILE A 172 -14.96 6.01 -6.66
CA ILE A 172 -14.80 4.55 -6.64
C ILE A 172 -16.05 3.85 -6.10
N ASP A 173 -16.68 4.39 -5.05
CA ASP A 173 -17.89 3.84 -4.47
C ASP A 173 -19.07 3.89 -5.47
N ASN A 174 -19.14 4.95 -6.27
CA ASN A 174 -20.14 5.12 -7.33
C ASN A 174 -19.75 4.43 -8.67
N TRP A 175 -18.52 3.92 -8.79
CA TRP A 175 -18.05 3.31 -10.03
C TRP A 175 -18.80 2.00 -10.35
N GLN A 176 -19.31 1.94 -11.57
CA GLN A 176 -19.87 0.73 -12.17
C GLN A 176 -19.15 0.48 -13.51
N PRO A 177 -18.56 -0.71 -13.73
CA PRO A 177 -17.88 -1.00 -14.98
C PRO A 177 -18.86 -0.89 -16.16
N GLN A 178 -18.53 -0.07 -17.17
CA GLN A 178 -19.34 -0.01 -18.39
C GLN A 178 -19.22 -1.33 -19.17
N GLY A 179 -20.30 -2.11 -19.19
CA GLY A 179 -20.35 -3.41 -19.87
C GLY A 179 -21.28 -4.43 -19.23
N THR A 180 -21.79 -4.17 -18.02
CA THR A 180 -22.88 -4.93 -17.42
C THR A 180 -24.20 -4.55 -18.09
N ASN A 181 -24.39 -5.02 -19.32
CA ASN A 181 -25.74 -5.16 -19.86
C ASN A 181 -26.55 -5.94 -18.82
N SER A 182 -27.58 -5.30 -18.30
CA SER A 182 -28.47 -5.74 -17.22
C SER A 182 -29.32 -7.00 -17.54
N ASN A 183 -28.84 -7.84 -18.46
CA ASN A 183 -29.48 -9.08 -18.93
C ASN A 183 -28.58 -10.32 -18.83
N ALA A 184 -27.46 -10.29 -18.10
CA ALA A 184 -26.65 -11.48 -17.83
C ALA A 184 -26.61 -11.73 -16.32
N GLU A 185 -27.16 -12.87 -15.89
CA GLU A 185 -27.11 -13.44 -14.54
C GLU A 185 -25.68 -13.72 -14.01
N ASP A 186 -24.65 -13.27 -14.73
CA ASP A 186 -23.22 -13.53 -14.48
C ASP A 186 -22.36 -12.26 -14.37
N SER A 187 -22.97 -11.07 -14.29
CA SER A 187 -22.22 -9.86 -13.97
C SER A 187 -21.79 -9.94 -12.50
N PRO A 188 -20.50 -9.80 -12.14
CA PRO A 188 -20.12 -9.69 -10.75
C PRO A 188 -20.89 -8.50 -10.17
N GLN A 189 -21.82 -8.77 -9.27
CA GLN A 189 -22.46 -7.74 -8.48
C GLN A 189 -21.48 -7.38 -7.39
N TRP A 190 -20.92 -6.18 -7.45
CA TRP A 190 -19.99 -5.72 -6.44
C TRP A 190 -20.85 -5.25 -5.28
N GLU A 191 -21.21 -6.19 -4.41
CA GLU A 191 -21.91 -5.86 -3.17
C GLU A 191 -20.95 -5.06 -2.28
N VAL A 192 -21.32 -3.82 -1.99
CA VAL A 192 -20.60 -2.96 -1.05
C VAL A 192 -20.96 -3.43 0.35
N LEU A 193 -20.22 -4.42 0.86
CA LEU A 193 -20.30 -4.82 2.26
C LEU A 193 -19.15 -4.14 3.01
N GLY A 194 -19.47 -3.13 3.84
CA GLY A 194 -18.54 -2.60 4.85
C GLY A 194 -17.53 -1.53 4.41
N SER A 195 -17.89 -0.65 3.46
CA SER A 195 -17.03 0.42 2.90
C SER A 195 -16.21 1.22 3.92
N ASP A 196 -16.74 1.44 5.12
CA ASP A 196 -16.10 2.28 6.14
C ASP A 196 -14.80 1.65 6.69
N GLY A 197 -14.71 0.31 6.73
CA GLY A 197 -13.54 -0.41 7.26
C GLY A 197 -12.31 -0.29 6.35
N ASN A 198 -12.50 -0.43 5.04
CA ASN A 198 -11.41 -0.48 4.06
C ASN A 198 -10.79 0.89 3.81
N TRP A 199 -11.63 1.93 3.72
CA TRP A 199 -11.17 3.31 3.54
C TRP A 199 -10.40 3.84 4.76
N ASN A 200 -10.61 3.27 5.96
CA ASN A 200 -9.77 3.57 7.11
C ASN A 200 -8.32 3.11 6.90
N SER A 201 -8.11 1.91 6.33
CA SER A 201 -6.77 1.40 6.03
C SER A 201 -6.08 2.21 4.93
N ILE A 202 -6.83 2.67 3.92
CA ILE A 202 -6.35 3.62 2.90
C ILE A 202 -5.96 4.96 3.52
N SER A 203 -6.79 5.50 4.41
CA SER A 203 -6.54 6.77 5.09
C SER A 203 -5.32 6.71 6.02
N ARG A 204 -5.09 5.56 6.69
CA ARG A 204 -3.86 5.30 7.45
C ARG A 204 -2.65 5.25 6.54
N GLY A 205 -2.73 4.55 5.40
CA GLY A 205 -1.68 4.52 4.39
C GLY A 205 -1.31 5.91 3.87
N ALA A 206 -2.32 6.72 3.53
CA ALA A 206 -2.14 8.12 3.15
C ALA A 206 -1.43 8.94 4.24
N SER A 207 -1.83 8.76 5.51
CA SER A 207 -1.20 9.44 6.65
C SER A 207 0.26 9.04 6.82
N ARG A 208 0.61 7.77 6.58
CA ARG A 208 2.01 7.29 6.58
C ARG A 208 2.81 7.94 5.46
N ILE A 209 2.26 8.05 4.25
CA ILE A 209 2.90 8.75 3.13
C ILE A 209 3.18 10.22 3.51
N LYS A 210 2.19 10.94 4.02
CA LYS A 210 2.36 12.33 4.48
C LYS A 210 3.43 12.44 5.55
N SER A 211 3.40 11.56 6.55
CA SER A 211 4.36 11.56 7.66
C SER A 211 5.79 11.30 7.18
N ALA A 212 5.96 10.39 6.21
CA ALA A 212 7.24 10.11 5.60
C ALA A 212 7.79 11.33 4.85
N VAL A 213 6.95 12.04 4.09
CA VAL A 213 7.33 13.31 3.45
C VAL A 213 7.69 14.40 4.47
N ILE A 214 6.90 14.57 5.54
CA ILE A 214 7.21 15.52 6.62
C ILE A 214 8.58 15.20 7.22
N SER A 215 8.87 13.91 7.46
CA SER A 215 10.15 13.49 8.00
C SER A 215 11.31 13.83 7.06
N LEU A 216 11.13 13.65 5.75
CA LEU A 216 12.14 13.94 4.74
C LEU A 216 12.41 15.45 4.64
N VAL A 217 11.34 16.26 4.57
CA VAL A 217 11.42 17.73 4.46
C VAL A 217 11.89 18.37 5.77
N GLY A 218 11.62 17.74 6.93
CA GLY A 218 12.00 18.23 8.26
C GLY A 218 13.42 17.86 8.73
N ARG A 219 14.06 16.84 8.13
CA ARG A 219 15.45 16.42 8.43
C ARG A 219 16.51 17.53 8.31
N PRO A 220 16.45 18.49 7.36
CA PRO A 220 17.40 19.60 7.28
C PRO A 220 17.33 20.56 8.48
N VAL A 221 16.14 20.76 9.07
CA VAL A 221 15.92 21.73 10.15
C VAL A 221 16.50 21.21 11.48
N THR A 222 16.34 19.92 11.76
CA THR A 222 16.82 19.30 13.01
C THR A 222 18.35 19.13 13.05
N ASN A 223 18.99 18.89 11.90
CA ASN A 223 20.45 18.84 11.81
C ASN A 223 21.11 20.22 11.97
N ASN A 224 20.47 21.29 11.48
CA ASN A 224 20.97 22.66 11.67
C ASN A 224 20.83 23.15 13.12
N ILE A 225 19.76 22.79 13.84
CA ILE A 225 19.59 23.17 15.26
C ILE A 225 20.60 22.43 16.16
N ARG A 226 20.92 21.15 15.85
CA ARG A 226 21.95 20.40 16.59
C ARG A 226 23.38 20.86 16.31
N GLY A 227 23.64 21.46 15.14
CA GLY A 227 24.95 22.02 14.80
C GLY A 227 25.28 23.33 15.52
N VAL A 228 24.27 24.10 15.94
CA VAL A 228 24.44 25.41 16.61
C VAL A 228 24.57 25.28 18.14
N LEU A 229 24.27 24.12 18.72
CA LEU A 229 24.36 23.83 20.16
C LEU A 229 25.63 23.04 20.56
N LYS A 230 26.67 23.03 19.70
CA LYS A 230 28.00 22.48 20.03
C LYS A 230 29.06 23.58 20.14
#